data_AF-A0A1A8CYM4-F1
#
_entry.id   AF-A0A1A8CYM4-F1
#
_cell.length_a   1.000
_cell.length_b   1.000
_cell.length_c   1.000
_cell.angle_alpha   90.00
_cell.angle_beta   90.00
_cell.angle_gamma   90.00
#
_symmetry.space_group_name_H-M   'P 1'
#
loop_
_entity.id
_entity.type
_entity.pdbx_description
1 polymer ?
#
loop_
_entity_poly.entity_id
_entity_poly.type
_entity_poly.pdbx_seq_one_letter_code
_entity_poly.pdbx_strand_id
1 'polypeptide(L)'
;LKRVEVEECVRWMVPFAMVLREAGDSRMKAFLGIPPEDTHNIQSHAPFLTWLDKAHSYQNTDLEHHSSCPVPSGVLTPPLSSEKAEEAVRVEAAVPKMRPRMSLPSLQHHLLE
;
A
#
# COMPACT_ATOMS: atom_id res chain seq x y z
N LEU A 1 14.55 22.28 -11.99
CA LEU A 1 14.60 21.67 -10.64
C LEU A 1 15.09 20.24 -10.78
N LYS A 2 16.19 19.91 -10.11
CA LYS A 2 16.64 18.52 -9.97
C LYS A 2 15.75 17.84 -8.93
N ARG A 3 15.49 16.54 -9.10
CA ARG A 3 14.64 15.77 -8.16
C ARG A 3 15.07 15.92 -6.70
N VAL A 4 16.38 15.91 -6.46
CA VAL A 4 16.99 16.07 -5.13
C VAL A 4 16.66 17.41 -4.47
N GLU A 5 16.31 18.44 -5.24
CA GLU A 5 15.96 19.77 -4.71
C GLU A 5 14.54 19.79 -4.11
N VAL A 6 13.67 18.83 -4.47
CA VAL A 6 12.27 18.77 -4.02
C VAL A 6 11.94 17.50 -3.24
N GLU A 7 12.91 16.61 -3.04
CA GLU A 7 12.70 15.28 -2.47
C GLU A 7 12.10 15.33 -1.06
N GLU A 8 12.64 16.19 -0.19
CA GLU A 8 12.14 16.34 1.17
C GLU A 8 10.71 16.86 1.20
N CYS A 9 10.40 17.84 0.35
CA CYS A 9 9.06 18.39 0.20
C CYS A 9 8.08 17.31 -0.29
N VAL A 10 8.47 16.53 -1.30
CA VAL A 10 7.64 15.43 -1.81
C VAL A 10 7.37 14.41 -0.70
N ARG A 11 8.39 14.01 0.06
CA ARG A 11 8.25 13.06 1.18
C ARG A 11 7.27 13.58 2.24
N TRP A 12 7.36 14.87 2.59
CA TRP A 12 6.41 15.50 3.52
C TRP A 12 4.99 15.59 2.95
N MET A 13 4.85 15.82 1.65
CA MET A 13 3.55 15.95 0.96
C MET A 13 2.82 14.63 0.73
N VAL A 14 3.47 13.46 0.87
CA VAL A 14 2.87 12.15 0.54
C VAL A 14 1.51 11.91 1.21
N PRO A 15 1.32 12.12 2.54
CA PRO A 15 0.04 11.86 3.18
C PRO A 15 -1.10 12.72 2.63
N PHE A 16 -0.82 13.99 2.33
CA PHE A 16 -1.79 14.94 1.77
C PHE A 16 -2.19 14.53 0.34
N ALA A 17 -1.21 14.13 -0.48
CA ALA A 17 -1.46 13.64 -1.83
C ALA A 17 -2.33 12.37 -1.81
N MET A 18 -2.12 11.47 -0.84
CA MET A 18 -2.95 10.27 -0.66
C MET A 18 -4.40 10.62 -0.33
N VAL A 19 -4.64 11.53 0.63
CA VAL A 19 -6.00 11.99 0.97
C VAL A 19 -6.71 12.55 -0.25
N LEU A 20 -6.05 13.41 -1.03
CA LEU A 20 -6.64 14.03 -2.23
C LEU A 20 -6.96 12.98 -3.31
N ARG A 21 -6.07 12.01 -3.53
CA ARG A 21 -6.30 10.91 -4.48
C ARG A 21 -7.50 10.06 -4.09
N GLU A 22 -7.70 9.80 -2.81
CA GLU A 22 -8.85 9.05 -2.30
C GLU A 22 -10.16 9.86 -2.31
N ALA A 23 -10.07 11.18 -2.11
CA ALA A 23 -11.23 12.08 -2.17
C ALA A 23 -11.75 12.28 -3.60
N GLY A 24 -10.88 12.06 -4.61
CA GLY A 24 -11.18 12.29 -6.02
C GLY A 24 -11.05 13.76 -6.42
N ASP A 25 -10.98 14.00 -7.73
CA ASP A 25 -10.80 15.35 -8.27
C ASP A 25 -12.05 16.21 -8.06
N SER A 26 -11.83 17.46 -7.65
CA SER A 26 -12.90 18.46 -7.60
C SER A 26 -13.21 18.98 -8.99
N ARG A 27 -14.50 19.07 -9.34
CA ARG A 27 -14.92 19.68 -10.60
C ARG A 27 -14.73 21.20 -10.55
N MET A 28 -14.33 21.79 -11.67
CA MET A 28 -14.28 23.24 -11.85
C MET A 28 -15.66 23.84 -11.51
N LYS A 29 -15.70 24.81 -10.59
CA LYS A 29 -16.93 25.50 -10.21
C LYS A 29 -17.19 26.64 -11.18
N ALA A 30 -18.46 26.83 -11.55
CA ALA A 30 -18.89 28.06 -12.23
C ALA A 30 -19.32 29.09 -11.18
N PHE A 31 -19.01 30.35 -11.43
CA PHE A 31 -19.38 31.47 -10.57
C PHE A 31 -20.13 32.51 -11.40
N LEU A 32 -21.24 33.04 -10.87
CA LEU A 32 -22.03 34.04 -11.58
C LEU A 32 -21.21 35.31 -11.81
N GLY A 33 -21.21 35.80 -13.05
CA GLY A 33 -20.48 37.02 -13.42
C GLY A 33 -18.97 36.84 -13.57
N ILE A 34 -18.45 35.61 -13.45
CA ILE A 34 -17.04 35.29 -13.70
C ILE A 34 -16.93 34.50 -15.00
N PRO A 35 -16.11 34.95 -15.97
CA PRO A 35 -15.86 34.20 -17.20
C PRO A 35 -15.27 32.81 -16.89
N PRO A 36 -15.60 31.76 -17.67
CA PRO A 36 -15.12 30.39 -17.43
C PRO A 36 -13.59 30.30 -17.37
N GLU A 37 -12.88 31.10 -18.18
CA GLU A 37 -11.43 31.23 -18.19
C GLU A 37 -10.86 31.73 -16.86
N ASP A 38 -11.62 32.48 -16.06
CA ASP A 38 -11.16 33.07 -14.79
C ASP A 38 -11.62 32.28 -13.56
N THR A 39 -12.49 31.29 -13.72
CA THR A 39 -13.07 30.53 -12.59
C THR A 39 -12.04 29.83 -11.72
N HIS A 40 -10.90 29.44 -12.30
CA HIS A 40 -9.81 28.77 -11.58
C HIS A 40 -9.07 29.69 -10.59
N ASN A 41 -9.21 31.02 -10.73
CA ASN A 41 -8.59 32.01 -9.84
C ASN A 41 -9.41 32.27 -8.58
N ILE A 42 -10.63 31.74 -8.49
CA ILE A 42 -11.51 31.96 -7.34
C ILE A 42 -11.17 30.96 -6.23
N GLN A 43 -10.81 31.46 -5.05
CA GLN A 43 -10.61 30.62 -3.88
C GLN A 43 -11.90 29.86 -3.56
N SER A 44 -11.81 28.54 -3.50
CA SER A 44 -12.94 27.67 -3.18
C SER A 44 -12.77 27.02 -1.81
N HIS A 45 -13.90 26.69 -1.17
CA HIS A 45 -13.91 25.90 0.07
C HIS A 45 -14.05 24.41 -0.24
N ALA A 46 -13.35 23.60 0.56
CA ALA A 46 -13.39 22.14 0.61
C ALA A 46 -13.27 21.71 2.09
N PRO A 47 -13.54 20.45 2.45
CA PRO A 47 -13.43 19.98 3.84
C PRO A 47 -11.96 19.77 4.26
N PHE A 48 -11.15 20.83 4.16
CA PHE A 48 -9.70 20.79 4.36
C PHE A 48 -9.29 20.32 5.76
N LEU A 49 -10.04 20.70 6.80
CA LEU A 49 -9.75 20.25 8.18
C LEU A 49 -9.95 18.74 8.32
N THR A 50 -11.05 18.20 7.79
CA THR A 50 -11.28 16.75 7.79
C THR A 50 -10.21 16.00 7.00
N TRP A 51 -9.75 16.56 5.88
CA TRP A 51 -8.66 15.99 5.10
C TRP A 51 -7.31 16.07 5.82
N LEU A 52 -7.07 17.14 6.58
CA LEU A 52 -5.88 17.29 7.42
C LEU A 52 -5.83 16.22 8.51
N ASP A 53 -6.94 16.01 9.23
CA ASP A 53 -7.04 14.96 10.26
C ASP A 53 -6.74 13.57 9.67
N LYS A 54 -7.25 13.31 8.46
CA LYS A 54 -6.98 12.07 7.73
C LYS A 54 -5.52 11.95 7.29
N ALA A 55 -4.90 13.04 6.83
CA ALA A 55 -3.48 13.01 6.45
C ALA A 55 -2.59 12.67 7.66
N HIS A 56 -2.93 13.19 8.85
CA HIS A 56 -2.22 12.87 10.09
C HIS A 56 -2.34 11.39 10.51
N SER A 57 -3.43 10.70 10.17
CA SER A 57 -3.56 9.28 10.50
C SER A 57 -2.56 8.40 9.73
N TYR A 58 -2.16 8.79 8.51
CA TYR A 58 -1.14 8.07 7.73
C TYR A 58 0.28 8.22 8.30
N GLN A 59 0.59 9.35 8.94
CA GLN A 59 1.91 9.57 9.57
C GLN A 59 2.12 8.61 10.75
N ASN A 60 1.05 8.27 11.48
CA ASN A 60 1.11 7.29 12.55
C ASN A 60 1.29 5.87 12.02
N THR A 61 0.74 5.53 10.85
CA THR A 61 0.87 4.17 10.28
C THR A 61 2.26 3.84 9.72
N ASP A 62 3.02 4.84 9.26
CA ASP A 62 4.43 4.62 8.87
C ASP A 62 5.29 4.30 10.09
N LEU A 63 5.08 4.97 11.23
CA LEU A 63 5.81 4.69 12.47
C LEU A 63 5.54 3.28 13.02
N GLU A 64 4.29 2.80 12.89
CA GLU A 64 3.88 1.46 13.36
C GLU A 64 4.36 0.31 12.46
N HIS A 65 4.55 0.54 11.16
CA HIS A 65 5.10 -0.49 10.25
C HIS A 65 6.58 -0.77 10.48
N HIS A 66 7.34 0.22 10.96
CA HIS A 66 8.75 0.05 11.28
C HIS A 66 9.02 -0.65 12.62
N SER A 67 8.04 -0.70 13.53
CA SER A 67 8.15 -1.32 14.85
C SER A 67 7.67 -2.77 14.91
N SER A 68 6.95 -3.25 13.89
CA SER A 68 6.25 -4.53 13.90
C SER A 68 6.85 -5.64 13.02
N CYS A 69 7.98 -5.39 12.35
CA CYS A 69 8.70 -6.43 11.60
C CYS A 69 9.65 -7.20 12.55
N PRO A 70 9.31 -8.43 13.01
CA PRO A 70 10.26 -9.23 13.76
C PRO A 70 11.42 -9.60 12.82
N VAL A 71 12.63 -9.21 13.19
CA VAL A 71 13.84 -9.71 12.52
C VAL A 71 13.84 -11.23 12.70
N PRO A 72 13.97 -12.03 11.62
CA PRO A 72 14.05 -13.47 11.75
C PRO A 72 15.22 -13.83 12.67
N SER A 73 14.96 -14.53 13.78
CA SER A 73 16.02 -15.11 14.59
C SER A 73 16.66 -16.25 13.79
N GLY A 74 17.86 -16.00 13.28
CA GLY A 74 18.63 -16.98 12.52
C GLY A 74 19.90 -16.37 11.91
N VAL A 75 20.85 -17.23 11.53
CA VAL A 75 22.02 -16.81 10.75
C VAL A 75 21.54 -16.45 9.35
N LEU A 76 21.54 -15.15 9.04
CA LEU A 76 21.17 -14.61 7.71
C LEU A 76 22.28 -14.79 6.68
N THR A 77 23.45 -15.26 7.11
CA THR A 77 24.57 -15.55 6.23
C THR A 77 24.26 -16.83 5.44
N PRO A 78 24.24 -16.76 4.09
CA PRO A 78 24.15 -17.96 3.27
C PRO A 78 25.29 -18.94 3.61
N PRO A 79 25.06 -20.26 3.58
CA PRO A 79 26.11 -21.23 3.82
C PRO A 79 27.25 -21.08 2.79
N LEU A 80 28.47 -21.42 3.20
CA LEU A 80 29.63 -21.39 2.31
C LEU A 80 29.42 -22.33 1.13
N SER A 81 29.82 -21.90 -0.07
CA SER A 81 29.63 -22.67 -1.32
C SER A 81 30.28 -24.06 -1.29
N SER A 82 31.20 -24.33 -0.36
CA SER A 82 31.86 -25.62 -0.17
C SER A 82 31.01 -26.66 0.55
N GLU A 83 29.86 -26.29 1.13
CA GLU A 83 28.99 -27.17 1.92
C GLU A 83 27.68 -27.53 1.19
N LYS A 84 27.63 -27.33 -0.14
CA LYS A 84 26.50 -27.78 -0.96
C LYS A 84 26.48 -29.30 -0.99
N ALA A 85 25.72 -29.92 -0.08
CA ALA A 85 25.51 -31.37 -0.05
C ALA A 85 24.94 -31.85 -1.39
N GLU A 86 25.73 -32.64 -2.09
CA GLU A 86 25.34 -33.40 -3.27
C GLU A 86 24.58 -34.65 -2.80
N GLU A 87 23.33 -34.51 -2.35
CA GLU A 87 22.51 -35.68 -2.00
C GLU A 87 21.69 -36.14 -3.21
N ALA A 88 22.38 -36.84 -4.11
CA ALA A 88 21.78 -37.68 -5.12
C ALA A 88 21.54 -39.09 -4.57
N VAL A 89 20.26 -39.47 -4.48
CA VAL A 89 19.72 -40.84 -4.61
C VAL A 89 20.06 -41.85 -3.50
N ARG A 90 19.07 -42.12 -2.65
CA ARG A 90 18.78 -43.49 -2.20
C ARG A 90 17.28 -43.78 -2.34
N VAL A 91 16.97 -44.60 -3.35
CA VAL A 91 15.65 -45.19 -3.57
C VAL A 91 15.39 -46.20 -2.44
N GLU A 92 14.37 -45.95 -1.62
CA GLU A 92 13.57 -47.03 -1.02
C GLU A 92 12.10 -46.64 -0.96
N ALA A 93 11.26 -47.64 -1.22
CA ALA A 93 9.86 -47.53 -1.55
C ALA A 93 9.01 -47.06 -0.37
N ALA A 94 8.30 -45.94 -0.56
CA ALA A 94 7.13 -45.60 0.25
C ALA A 94 6.04 -45.03 -0.67
N VAL A 95 4.92 -45.74 -0.72
CA VAL A 95 3.67 -45.45 -1.41
C VAL A 95 3.31 -43.95 -1.33
N PRO A 96 3.00 -43.25 -2.45
CA PRO A 96 2.60 -41.85 -2.38
C PRO A 96 1.15 -41.78 -1.87
N LYS A 97 1.00 -41.44 -0.59
CA LYS A 97 -0.30 -41.11 0.01
C LYS A 97 -0.65 -39.67 -0.40
N MET A 98 -1.36 -39.53 -1.52
CA MET A 98 -1.94 -38.27 -1.98
C MET A 98 -2.80 -37.67 -0.87
N ARG A 99 -2.40 -36.52 -0.32
CA ARG A 99 -3.25 -35.71 0.56
C ARG A 99 -4.23 -34.92 -0.32
N PRO A 100 -5.55 -34.96 -0.08
CA PRO A 100 -6.48 -34.13 -0.81
C PRO A 100 -6.22 -32.64 -0.51
N ARG A 101 -6.22 -31.86 -1.59
CA ARG A 101 -6.22 -30.40 -1.61
C ARG A 101 -7.35 -29.88 -0.71
N MET A 102 -7.03 -29.03 0.27
CA MET A 102 -8.06 -28.32 1.03
C MET A 102 -8.80 -27.39 0.07
N SER A 103 -10.04 -27.74 -0.24
CA SER A 103 -11.01 -26.86 -0.89
C SER A 103 -11.39 -25.75 0.09
N LEU A 104 -11.20 -24.48 -0.30
CA LEU A 104 -11.88 -23.35 0.34
C LEU A 104 -13.41 -23.59 0.27
N PRO A 105 -14.17 -23.32 1.34
CA PRO A 105 -15.61 -23.19 1.21
C PRO A 105 -15.92 -21.90 0.45
N SER A 106 -16.53 -22.07 -0.73
CA SER A 106 -17.23 -21.02 -1.45
C SER A 106 -18.40 -20.52 -0.59
N LEU A 107 -18.33 -19.29 -0.07
CA LEU A 107 -19.49 -18.58 0.45
C LEU A 107 -20.15 -17.81 -0.70
N GLN A 108 -21.01 -18.52 -1.42
CA GLN A 108 -22.14 -17.91 -2.12
C GLN A 108 -23.40 -18.35 -1.39
N HIS A 109 -24.05 -17.44 -0.69
CA HIS A 109 -25.47 -17.55 -0.46
C HIS A 109 -26.17 -16.33 -1.03
N HIS A 110 -27.10 -16.66 -1.90
CA HIS A 110 -27.94 -15.80 -2.68
C HIS A 110 -28.90 -14.97 -1.82
N LEU A 111 -29.19 -13.81 -2.40
CA LEU A 111 -30.34 -12.92 -2.22
C LEU A 111 -31.69 -13.66 -2.35
N LEU A 112 -32.57 -13.44 -1.36
CA LEU A 112 -34.03 -13.57 -1.27
C LEU A 112 -34.33 -13.24 0.21
N GLU A 113 -35.10 -12.24 0.63
CA GLU A 113 -36.30 -11.59 0.13
C GLU A 113 -36.37 -10.17 0.73
#